data_AF-A0A1P8ASY7-F1
#
_entry.id   AF-A0A1P8ASY7-F1
#
_cell.length_a   1.000
_cell.length_b   1.000
_cell.length_c   1.000
_cell.angle_alpha   90.00
_cell.angle_beta   90.00
_cell.angle_gamma   90.00
#
_symmetry.space_group_name_H-M   'P 1'
#
loop_
_entity.id
_entity.type
_entity.pdbx_description
1 polymer ?
#
loop_
_entity_poly.entity_id
_entity_poly.type
_entity_poly.pdbx_seq_one_letter_code
_entity_poly.pdbx_strand_id
1 'polypeptide(L)'
;MERAKTEVEKKVSRLLKFIQNKNRIPRDSKRELLGIVNDLQEQCQSLYSLCDNFQQDLDPKSGGRRKGISRVASSSSDLEYYSSEEIDNVVEEGNDICELQSKIEALRNEAEEKQRELTLRVKELERELGNAKAECDRKGNLEEEIAMKATESKQLGEKNKGLRSQISGLESVLKEKGDEISTLVNKFGNSELGLTSRIEDLKCQLKNLEQEIGFLRARNAGLAGNLEVTKVEEKERVKGLMDQVNGMKHELESLRSQKDESEAKLEKKVEEVTETKMQLKSLKEETEEERNRLSEEIDQLKGENQMLHRRISELDSLHMEMKTKSAHEMEDASKKLDTEVSDQKKLVKEQDDIIRRLSAKIKDQQRLLKEQKDTIDKFAEDQKQSKRWSFGSSRDLKLNPNALERKMEELAEDFRMKIEDHIRILYRRIHVAEQIHLESKNEYIKTRDMLKENKENRESLMFFETQFNKMKDALEKGYTGSETAMKKLEEAEEVTNRVARIGKEMESAKLWVSEKKSEVETLTAKLECSEAQETLLKEKLSKLEKKLAEEGTEKLKLAKVLSKFETRIKELEVKVKGREVELLSLGEEKREAIRQLCILVDYHQDRYNQLKKSILKVDDLKT
;
A
#
# COMPACT_ATOMS: atom_id res chain seq x y z
N MET A 1 21.21 -103.00 69.60
CA MET A 1 21.17 -101.62 69.09
C MET A 1 21.01 -101.55 67.57
N GLU A 2 21.86 -102.20 66.78
CA GLU A 2 21.79 -102.16 65.29
C GLU A 2 20.42 -102.56 64.69
N ARG A 3 19.75 -103.62 65.20
CA ARG A 3 18.38 -103.96 64.77
C ARG A 3 17.36 -102.84 65.01
N ALA A 4 17.43 -102.16 66.17
CA ALA A 4 16.50 -101.08 66.49
C ALA A 4 16.76 -99.84 65.62
N LYS A 5 18.03 -99.51 65.37
CA LYS A 5 18.44 -98.42 64.47
C LYS A 5 17.92 -98.64 63.05
N THR A 6 18.13 -99.82 62.49
CA THR A 6 17.66 -100.17 61.14
C THR A 6 16.13 -100.20 61.03
N GLU A 7 15.41 -100.51 62.10
CA GLU A 7 13.94 -100.46 62.15
C GLU A 7 13.41 -99.00 62.19
N VAL A 8 14.04 -98.13 62.99
CA VAL A 8 13.79 -96.69 63.04
C VAL A 8 14.04 -96.04 61.68
N GLU A 9 15.17 -96.33 61.03
CA GLU A 9 15.49 -95.83 59.68
C GLU A 9 14.45 -96.28 58.63
N LYS A 10 13.96 -97.53 58.70
CA LYS A 10 12.89 -98.02 57.82
C LYS A 10 11.57 -97.29 58.07
N LYS A 11 11.20 -97.03 59.32
CA LYS A 11 9.98 -96.28 59.70
C LYS A 11 10.05 -94.82 59.23
N VAL A 12 11.17 -94.14 59.46
CA VAL A 12 11.43 -92.77 58.99
C VAL A 12 11.42 -92.70 57.46
N SER A 13 12.04 -93.67 56.78
CA SER A 13 12.04 -93.75 55.32
C SER A 13 10.63 -93.94 54.74
N ARG A 14 9.75 -94.72 55.39
CA ARG A 14 8.32 -94.81 54.99
C ARG A 14 7.60 -93.49 55.20
N LEU A 15 7.84 -92.81 56.32
CA LEU A 15 7.28 -91.49 56.64
C LEU A 15 7.65 -90.45 55.56
N LEU A 16 8.93 -90.39 55.16
CA LEU A 16 9.41 -89.52 54.09
C LEU A 16 8.74 -89.81 52.74
N LYS A 17 8.54 -91.09 52.38
CA LYS A 17 7.81 -91.47 51.16
C LYS A 17 6.34 -91.03 51.19
N PHE A 18 5.66 -91.16 52.34
CA PHE A 18 4.28 -90.70 52.49
C PHE A 18 4.15 -89.17 52.40
N ILE A 19 5.15 -88.42 52.87
CA ILE A 19 5.17 -86.94 52.80
C ILE A 19 5.55 -86.43 51.40
N GLN A 20 6.47 -87.11 50.69
CA GLN A 20 6.92 -86.71 49.35
C GLN A 20 5.84 -86.91 48.28
N ASN A 21 4.93 -87.87 48.43
CA ASN A 21 3.75 -88.02 47.58
C ASN A 21 2.69 -86.94 47.93
N LYS A 22 3.01 -85.69 47.55
CA LYS A 22 2.37 -84.43 47.94
C LYS A 22 0.90 -84.20 47.56
N ASN A 23 0.16 -85.18 47.03
CA ASN A 23 -1.20 -84.93 46.54
C ASN A 23 -2.22 -85.89 47.18
N ARG A 24 -2.97 -85.37 48.15
CA ARG A 24 -4.13 -85.97 48.84
C ARG A 24 -3.83 -87.26 49.62
N ILE A 25 -3.32 -87.12 50.85
CA ILE A 25 -3.27 -88.24 51.81
C ILE A 25 -4.72 -88.62 52.18
N PRO A 26 -5.22 -89.82 51.82
CA PRO A 26 -6.55 -90.30 52.23
C PRO A 26 -6.67 -90.30 53.76
N ARG A 27 -7.88 -90.04 54.31
CA ARG A 27 -8.06 -89.95 55.78
C ARG A 27 -7.57 -91.22 56.50
N ASP A 28 -7.70 -92.39 55.87
CA ASP A 28 -7.26 -93.66 56.43
C ASP A 28 -5.73 -93.73 56.54
N SER A 29 -5.01 -93.21 55.54
CA SER A 29 -3.55 -93.12 55.54
C SER A 29 -3.00 -92.11 56.56
N LYS A 30 -3.78 -91.08 56.95
CA LYS A 30 -3.40 -90.18 58.06
C LYS A 30 -3.35 -90.90 59.40
N ARG A 31 -4.26 -91.86 59.63
CA ARG A 31 -4.30 -92.66 60.85
C ARG A 31 -3.10 -93.60 60.95
N GLU A 32 -2.73 -94.23 59.83
CA GLU A 32 -1.50 -95.05 59.75
C GLU A 32 -0.24 -94.21 59.96
N LEU A 33 -0.16 -93.01 59.35
CA LEU A 33 0.94 -92.06 59.56
C LEU A 33 1.08 -91.65 61.03
N LEU A 34 -0.03 -91.28 61.68
CA LEU A 34 -0.06 -90.96 63.12
C LEU A 34 0.39 -92.15 63.97
N GLY A 35 0.00 -93.37 63.60
CA GLY A 35 0.45 -94.60 64.27
C GLY A 35 1.96 -94.80 64.18
N ILE A 36 2.55 -94.63 62.99
CA ILE A 36 4.01 -94.77 62.78
C ILE A 36 4.77 -93.69 63.56
N VAL A 37 4.26 -92.45 63.59
CA VAL A 37 4.88 -91.35 64.34
C VAL A 37 4.85 -91.61 65.85
N ASN A 38 3.73 -92.08 66.40
CA ASN A 38 3.61 -92.40 67.83
C ASN A 38 4.53 -93.55 68.23
N ASP A 39 4.61 -94.61 67.43
CA ASP A 39 5.48 -95.76 67.68
C ASP A 39 6.98 -95.35 67.62
N LEU A 40 7.34 -94.43 66.72
CA LEU A 40 8.68 -93.85 66.68
C LEU A 40 8.98 -93.02 67.95
N GLN A 41 7.99 -92.26 68.43
CA GLN A 41 8.10 -91.46 69.64
C GLN A 41 8.27 -92.33 70.90
N GLU A 42 7.51 -93.42 71.04
CA GLU A 42 7.68 -94.38 72.14
C GLU A 42 9.05 -95.07 72.10
N GLN A 43 9.56 -95.40 70.92
CA GLN A 43 10.91 -95.95 70.77
C GLN A 43 11.97 -94.93 71.18
N CYS A 44 11.82 -93.65 70.83
CA CYS A 44 12.70 -92.59 71.31
C CYS A 44 12.65 -92.44 72.84
N GLN A 45 11.46 -92.44 73.46
CA GLN A 45 11.30 -92.33 74.92
C GLN A 45 11.88 -93.54 75.67
N SER A 46 11.74 -94.75 75.12
CA SER A 46 12.36 -95.96 75.68
C SER A 46 13.88 -95.91 75.61
N LEU A 47 14.43 -95.36 74.52
CA LEU A 47 15.87 -95.14 74.36
C LEU A 47 16.39 -94.09 75.36
N TYR A 48 15.67 -92.99 75.56
CA TYR A 48 15.99 -92.00 76.59
C TYR A 48 15.96 -92.62 77.99
N SER A 49 14.95 -93.44 78.31
CA SER A 49 14.86 -94.14 79.60
C SER A 49 16.02 -95.13 79.82
N LEU A 50 16.42 -95.85 78.77
CA LEU A 50 17.56 -96.74 78.82
C LEU A 50 18.88 -95.96 79.02
N CYS A 51 19.04 -94.82 78.35
CA CYS A 51 20.16 -93.91 78.55
C CYS A 51 20.19 -93.32 79.97
N ASP A 52 19.04 -92.96 80.54
CA ASP A 52 18.94 -92.48 81.92
C ASP A 52 19.31 -93.57 82.94
N ASN A 53 18.96 -94.83 82.69
CA ASN A 53 19.38 -95.96 83.52
C ASN A 53 20.90 -96.19 83.42
N PHE A 54 21.48 -96.13 82.22
CA PHE A 54 22.94 -96.20 82.05
C PHE A 54 23.67 -95.01 82.69
N GLN A 55 23.00 -93.86 82.82
CA GLN A 55 23.54 -92.69 83.49
C GLN A 55 23.39 -92.76 85.02
N GLN A 56 22.43 -93.55 85.55
CA GLN A 56 22.35 -93.86 86.98
C GLN A 56 23.39 -94.91 87.43
N ASP A 57 23.73 -95.89 86.58
CA ASP A 57 24.74 -96.90 86.89
C ASP A 57 26.18 -96.34 86.92
N LEU A 58 26.42 -95.17 86.34
CA LEU A 58 27.75 -94.55 86.23
C LEU A 58 28.00 -93.39 87.22
N ASP A 59 27.13 -93.17 88.21
CA ASP A 59 27.37 -92.19 89.27
C ASP A 59 26.88 -92.71 90.65
N PRO A 60 27.72 -93.40 91.45
CA PRO A 60 27.43 -93.61 92.86
C PRO A 60 27.60 -92.29 93.60
N LYS A 61 26.48 -91.56 93.63
CA LYS A 61 26.29 -90.30 94.32
C LYS A 61 26.78 -90.33 95.77
N SER A 62 27.51 -89.27 96.08
CA SER A 62 27.47 -88.53 97.33
C SER A 62 26.05 -88.47 97.94
N GLY A 63 25.90 -88.92 99.20
CA GLY A 63 24.59 -88.96 99.84
C GLY A 63 24.56 -89.46 101.28
N GLY A 64 25.28 -88.78 102.17
CA GLY A 64 24.94 -88.54 103.58
C GLY A 64 24.17 -89.59 104.44
N ARG A 65 24.85 -89.96 105.53
CA ARG A 65 24.40 -89.76 106.94
C ARG A 65 23.36 -90.75 107.53
N ARG A 66 23.85 -91.68 108.38
CA ARG A 66 23.40 -92.00 109.76
C ARG A 66 24.10 -93.28 110.26
N LYS A 67 25.00 -93.17 111.23
CA LYS A 67 24.78 -93.36 112.69
C LYS A 67 24.74 -94.86 113.10
N GLY A 68 25.81 -95.31 113.75
CA GLY A 68 25.71 -96.40 114.73
C GLY A 68 26.98 -97.23 114.96
N ILE A 69 27.72 -96.92 116.05
CA ILE A 69 28.31 -97.85 117.06
C ILE A 69 29.36 -98.86 116.52
N SER A 70 30.57 -99.05 117.04
CA SER A 70 31.27 -98.67 118.28
C SER A 70 32.77 -98.87 118.10
N ARG A 71 33.57 -98.07 118.83
CA ARG A 71 34.95 -98.39 119.20
C ARG A 71 34.97 -99.66 120.06
N VAL A 72 35.87 -100.60 119.77
CA VAL A 72 36.64 -101.33 120.80
C VAL A 72 38.03 -101.63 120.24
N ALA A 73 39.05 -101.26 121.01
CA ALA A 73 40.41 -101.72 120.88
C ALA A 73 40.60 -102.99 121.75
N SER A 74 41.27 -104.00 121.21
CA SER A 74 41.93 -105.10 121.93
C SER A 74 43.04 -105.54 120.96
N SER A 75 44.35 -105.45 121.22
CA SER A 75 45.13 -105.81 122.41
C SER A 75 44.85 -107.24 122.89
N SER A 76 45.60 -108.17 122.31
CA SER A 76 45.87 -109.57 122.68
C SER A 76 47.04 -109.92 121.75
N SER A 77 48.30 -110.08 122.17
CA SER A 77 48.85 -110.99 123.18
C SER A 77 48.18 -112.35 123.15
N ASP A 78 48.85 -113.31 122.51
CA ASP A 78 49.06 -114.70 122.95
C ASP A 78 49.20 -115.62 121.75
N LEU A 79 50.43 -116.11 121.53
CA LEU A 79 50.66 -117.52 121.21
C LEU A 79 52.15 -117.82 121.39
N GLU A 80 52.47 -118.13 122.64
CA GLU A 80 53.55 -119.01 123.06
C GLU A 80 53.55 -120.31 122.23
N TYR A 81 54.71 -120.74 121.73
CA TYR A 81 54.90 -122.13 121.32
C TYR A 81 56.16 -122.66 122.00
N TYR A 82 55.92 -123.67 122.83
CA TYR A 82 56.76 -124.23 123.88
C TYR A 82 58.01 -124.96 123.37
N SER A 83 59.10 -124.76 124.12
CA SER A 83 60.18 -125.72 124.32
C SER A 83 59.77 -126.66 125.47
N SER A 84 59.55 -127.94 125.16
CA SER A 84 59.25 -129.00 126.14
C SER A 84 60.51 -129.80 126.51
N GLU A 85 60.81 -129.76 127.80
CA GLU A 85 61.11 -130.90 128.70
C GLU A 85 62.38 -131.75 128.51
N GLU A 86 63.32 -131.47 129.41
CA GLU A 86 64.07 -132.46 130.19
C GLU A 86 63.13 -133.53 130.79
N ILE A 87 63.53 -134.80 130.78
CA ILE A 87 63.29 -135.89 131.76
C ILE A 87 63.75 -137.22 131.10
N ASP A 88 64.83 -137.85 131.60
CA ASP A 88 64.79 -139.13 132.34
C ASP A 88 66.17 -139.81 132.50
N ASN A 89 66.53 -139.98 133.77
CA ASN A 89 67.05 -141.18 134.44
C ASN A 89 68.13 -142.12 133.82
N VAL A 90 69.26 -142.13 134.53
CA VAL A 90 70.00 -143.26 135.17
C VAL A 90 70.09 -144.66 134.51
N VAL A 91 71.33 -145.19 134.60
CA VAL A 91 71.78 -146.60 134.66
C VAL A 91 72.17 -147.29 133.34
N GLU A 92 73.50 -147.39 133.19
CA GLU A 92 74.36 -148.50 132.74
C GLU A 92 74.02 -149.42 131.54
N GLU A 93 75.13 -149.81 130.89
CA GLU A 93 75.35 -151.01 130.06
C GLU A 93 75.18 -150.91 128.52
N GLY A 94 76.01 -150.07 127.89
CA GLY A 94 77.27 -150.58 127.32
C GLY A 94 77.31 -151.38 126.00
N ASN A 95 76.22 -151.69 125.29
CA ASN A 95 76.35 -152.18 123.89
C ASN A 95 75.25 -151.74 122.89
N ASP A 96 74.26 -150.95 123.33
CA ASP A 96 73.20 -150.38 122.46
C ASP A 96 73.52 -148.95 121.96
N ILE A 97 74.76 -148.47 122.14
CA ILE A 97 75.23 -147.15 121.68
C ILE A 97 75.32 -147.07 120.15
N CYS A 98 75.63 -148.17 119.46
CA CYS A 98 75.78 -148.18 118.00
C CYS A 98 74.44 -148.01 117.24
N GLU A 99 73.32 -148.47 117.79
CA GLU A 99 72.00 -148.37 117.13
C GLU A 99 71.39 -146.96 117.25
N LEU A 100 71.58 -146.30 118.41
CA LEU A 100 71.14 -144.92 118.62
C LEU A 100 71.95 -143.90 117.81
N GLN A 101 73.25 -144.14 117.62
CA GLN A 101 74.08 -143.31 116.72
C GLN A 101 73.57 -143.33 115.28
N SER A 102 73.12 -144.50 114.78
CA SER A 102 72.56 -144.60 113.43
C SER A 102 71.22 -143.84 113.28
N LYS A 103 70.36 -143.86 114.31
CA LYS A 103 69.10 -143.09 114.33
C LYS A 103 69.31 -141.58 114.37
N ILE A 104 70.31 -141.10 115.12
CA ILE A 104 70.65 -139.67 115.17
C ILE A 104 71.17 -139.18 113.81
N GLU A 105 72.01 -139.97 113.13
CA GLU A 105 72.52 -139.62 111.80
C GLU A 105 71.40 -139.55 110.74
N ALA A 106 70.41 -140.46 110.81
CA ALA A 106 69.25 -140.45 109.92
C ALA A 106 68.36 -139.21 110.09
N LEU A 107 68.03 -138.84 111.33
CA LEU A 107 67.25 -137.64 111.62
C LEU A 107 67.99 -136.35 111.25
N ARG A 108 69.31 -136.35 111.40
CA ARG A 108 70.15 -135.21 110.98
C ARG A 108 70.10 -135.01 109.46
N ASN A 109 70.18 -136.10 108.68
CA ASN A 109 70.03 -136.04 107.23
C ASN A 109 68.63 -135.57 106.80
N GLU A 110 67.57 -136.02 107.48
CA GLU A 110 66.19 -135.61 107.22
C GLU A 110 65.96 -134.12 107.55
N ALA A 111 66.59 -133.63 108.63
CA ALA A 111 66.59 -132.22 109.00
C ALA A 111 67.34 -131.37 107.97
N GLU A 112 68.50 -131.83 107.47
CA GLU A 112 69.23 -131.15 106.39
C GLU A 112 68.46 -131.14 105.06
N GLU A 113 67.70 -132.18 104.76
CA GLU A 113 66.79 -132.20 103.60
C GLU A 113 65.69 -131.15 103.72
N LYS A 114 65.00 -131.10 104.86
CA LYS A 114 63.99 -130.08 105.13
C LYS A 114 64.58 -128.67 105.13
N GLN A 115 65.79 -128.49 105.65
CA GLN A 115 66.52 -127.24 105.57
C GLN A 115 66.74 -126.83 104.11
N ARG A 116 67.15 -127.76 103.24
CA ARG A 116 67.32 -127.51 101.79
C ARG A 116 66.00 -127.18 101.10
N GLU A 117 64.93 -127.90 101.40
CA GLU A 117 63.60 -127.66 100.84
C GLU A 117 63.03 -126.30 101.26
N LEU A 118 63.14 -125.95 102.54
CA LEU A 118 62.73 -124.63 103.04
C LEU A 118 63.59 -123.51 102.42
N THR A 119 64.88 -123.73 102.24
CA THR A 119 65.77 -122.76 101.58
C THR A 119 65.36 -122.55 100.12
N LEU A 120 64.96 -123.62 99.41
CA LEU A 120 64.43 -123.51 98.05
C LEU A 120 63.08 -122.78 98.04
N ARG A 121 62.18 -123.05 99.00
CA ARG A 121 60.88 -122.38 99.06
C ARG A 121 60.99 -120.90 99.40
N VAL A 122 61.94 -120.51 100.25
CA VAL A 122 62.25 -119.09 100.53
C VAL A 122 62.74 -118.39 99.26
N LYS A 123 63.67 -119.00 98.51
CA LYS A 123 64.14 -118.43 97.21
C LYS A 123 63.01 -118.32 96.18
N GLU A 124 62.10 -119.29 96.14
CA GLU A 124 60.92 -119.26 95.27
C GLU A 124 59.98 -118.11 95.64
N LEU A 125 59.70 -117.93 96.94
CA LEU A 125 58.87 -116.83 97.44
C LEU A 125 59.53 -115.47 97.22
N GLU A 126 60.85 -115.35 97.38
CA GLU A 126 61.59 -114.13 97.06
C GLU A 126 61.49 -113.77 95.57
N ARG A 127 61.56 -114.78 94.69
CA ARG A 127 61.35 -114.62 93.24
C ARG A 127 59.92 -114.17 92.93
N GLU A 128 58.92 -114.79 93.55
CA GLU A 128 57.51 -114.39 93.41
C GLU A 128 57.26 -112.97 93.92
N LEU A 129 57.87 -112.59 95.05
CA LEU A 129 57.76 -111.26 95.64
C LEU A 129 58.45 -110.18 94.78
N GLY A 130 59.58 -110.53 94.16
CA GLY A 130 60.26 -109.68 93.18
C GLY A 130 59.43 -109.47 91.91
N ASN A 131 58.80 -110.53 91.39
CA ASN A 131 57.88 -110.44 90.25
C ASN A 131 56.63 -109.60 90.58
N ALA A 132 56.02 -109.83 91.76
CA ALA A 132 54.85 -109.08 92.21
C ALA A 132 55.17 -107.58 92.39
N LYS A 133 56.37 -107.23 92.88
CA LYS A 133 56.84 -105.84 92.91
C LYS A 133 56.99 -105.25 91.51
N ALA A 134 57.64 -105.95 90.59
CA ALA A 134 57.79 -105.47 89.21
C ALA A 134 56.45 -105.36 88.46
N GLU A 135 55.46 -106.19 88.79
CA GLU A 135 54.10 -106.08 88.29
C GLU A 135 53.37 -104.88 88.91
N CYS A 136 53.55 -104.63 90.21
CA CYS A 136 53.03 -103.45 90.89
C CYS A 136 53.58 -102.15 90.28
N ASP A 137 54.89 -102.09 90.00
CA ASP A 137 55.52 -100.92 89.37
C ASP A 137 55.03 -100.72 87.92
N ARG A 138 54.86 -101.80 87.14
CA ARG A 138 54.26 -101.72 85.80
C ARG A 138 52.82 -101.22 85.86
N LYS A 139 52.04 -101.67 86.84
CA LYS A 139 50.66 -101.24 87.03
C LYS A 139 50.60 -99.75 87.39
N GLY A 140 51.48 -99.26 88.27
CA GLY A 140 51.60 -97.84 88.59
C GLY A 140 51.90 -96.98 87.36
N ASN A 141 52.85 -97.40 86.52
CA ASN A 141 53.18 -96.69 85.28
C ASN A 141 51.99 -96.66 84.29
N LEU A 142 51.24 -97.76 84.17
CA LEU A 142 50.04 -97.81 83.33
C LEU A 142 48.91 -96.96 83.90
N GLU A 143 48.74 -96.90 85.23
CA GLU A 143 47.78 -96.01 85.89
C GLU A 143 48.12 -94.53 85.65
N GLU A 144 49.40 -94.16 85.72
CA GLU A 144 49.87 -92.81 85.36
C GLU A 144 49.63 -92.49 83.88
N GLU A 145 49.89 -93.43 82.96
CA GLU A 145 49.61 -93.23 81.54
C GLU A 145 48.11 -93.07 81.27
N ILE A 146 47.26 -93.88 81.90
CA ILE A 146 45.80 -93.75 81.83
C ILE A 146 45.35 -92.40 82.38
N ALA A 147 45.90 -91.94 83.51
CA ALA A 147 45.57 -90.65 84.09
C ALA A 147 46.00 -89.48 83.18
N MET A 148 47.21 -89.54 82.60
CA MET A 148 47.66 -88.57 81.60
C MET A 148 46.74 -88.56 80.37
N LYS A 149 46.37 -89.73 79.84
CA LYS A 149 45.45 -89.84 78.70
C LYS A 149 44.03 -89.37 79.03
N ALA A 150 43.55 -89.59 80.25
CA ALA A 150 42.25 -89.11 80.71
C ALA A 150 42.21 -87.57 80.81
N THR A 151 43.27 -86.96 81.35
CA THR A 151 43.38 -85.49 81.41
C THR A 151 43.55 -84.87 80.02
N GLU A 152 44.34 -85.47 79.14
CA GLU A 152 44.49 -85.08 77.73
C GLU A 152 43.13 -85.14 76.99
N SER A 153 42.39 -86.24 77.15
CA SER A 153 41.04 -86.41 76.58
C SER A 153 40.07 -85.35 77.09
N LYS A 154 40.12 -85.01 78.37
CA LYS A 154 39.29 -83.92 78.95
C LYS A 154 39.64 -82.55 78.36
N GLN A 155 40.93 -82.23 78.26
CA GLN A 155 41.39 -80.99 77.62
C GLN A 155 40.97 -80.90 76.15
N LEU A 156 41.08 -82.00 75.40
CA LEU A 156 40.60 -82.09 74.02
C LEU A 156 39.07 -81.95 73.94
N GLY A 157 38.34 -82.51 74.89
CA GLY A 157 36.89 -82.36 75.01
C GLY A 157 36.46 -80.92 75.24
N GLU A 158 37.13 -80.21 76.15
CA GLU A 158 36.89 -78.77 76.40
C GLU A 158 37.27 -77.92 75.19
N LYS A 159 38.42 -78.18 74.56
CA LYS A 159 38.83 -77.52 73.32
C LYS A 159 37.82 -77.74 72.19
N ASN A 160 37.30 -78.95 72.04
CA ASN A 160 36.26 -79.27 71.06
C ASN A 160 34.94 -78.54 71.35
N LYS A 161 34.52 -78.43 72.62
CA LYS A 161 33.36 -77.61 73.00
C LYS A 161 33.57 -76.14 72.64
N GLY A 162 34.75 -75.59 72.95
CA GLY A 162 35.13 -74.22 72.60
C GLY A 162 35.09 -73.97 71.10
N LEU A 163 35.67 -74.87 70.30
CA LEU A 163 35.67 -74.79 68.84
C LEU A 163 34.24 -74.87 68.27
N ARG A 164 33.37 -75.75 68.79
CA ARG A 164 31.97 -75.83 68.36
C ARG A 164 31.20 -74.54 68.65
N SER A 165 31.41 -73.93 69.82
CA SER A 165 30.81 -72.62 70.14
C SER A 165 31.34 -71.51 69.23
N GLN A 166 32.63 -71.51 68.91
CA GLN A 166 33.21 -70.56 67.94
C GLN A 166 32.64 -70.75 66.53
N ILE A 167 32.52 -71.98 66.06
CA ILE A 167 31.90 -72.30 64.76
C ILE A 167 30.45 -71.82 64.73
N SER A 168 29.65 -72.12 65.75
CA SER A 168 28.26 -71.67 65.83
C SER A 168 28.13 -70.14 65.87
N GLY A 169 29.04 -69.45 66.56
CA GLY A 169 29.13 -67.99 66.54
C GLY A 169 29.45 -67.45 65.15
N LEU A 170 30.45 -68.02 64.47
CA LEU A 170 30.81 -67.64 63.11
C LEU A 170 29.68 -67.91 62.10
N GLU A 171 28.97 -69.03 62.21
CA GLU A 171 27.80 -69.34 61.38
C GLU A 171 26.68 -68.32 61.57
N SER A 172 26.44 -67.89 62.81
CA SER A 172 25.43 -66.85 63.11
C SER A 172 25.81 -65.50 62.50
N VAL A 173 27.08 -65.10 62.63
CA VAL A 173 27.61 -63.88 62.00
C VAL A 173 27.58 -63.97 60.48
N LEU A 174 27.94 -65.11 59.89
CA LEU A 174 27.87 -65.31 58.44
C LEU A 174 26.43 -65.21 57.91
N LYS A 175 25.45 -65.71 58.66
CA LYS A 175 24.04 -65.59 58.29
C LYS A 175 23.58 -64.13 58.35
N GLU A 176 23.91 -63.41 59.43
CA GLU A 176 23.61 -61.97 59.56
C GLU A 176 24.25 -61.17 58.42
N LYS A 177 25.53 -61.42 58.11
CA LYS A 177 26.22 -60.77 56.97
C LYS A 177 25.61 -61.16 55.63
N GLY A 178 25.15 -62.40 55.46
CA GLY A 178 24.40 -62.83 54.27
C GLY A 178 23.09 -62.06 54.09
N ASP A 179 22.33 -61.88 55.18
CA ASP A 179 21.09 -61.11 55.19
C ASP A 179 21.37 -59.61 54.92
N GLU A 180 22.40 -59.02 55.55
CA GLU A 180 22.85 -57.64 55.27
C GLU A 180 23.20 -57.46 53.78
N ILE A 181 24.00 -58.36 53.22
CA ILE A 181 24.35 -58.34 51.79
C ILE A 181 23.09 -58.46 50.94
N SER A 182 22.15 -59.33 51.28
CA SER A 182 20.88 -59.47 50.56
C SER A 182 20.07 -58.16 50.56
N THR A 183 19.98 -57.48 51.71
CA THR A 183 19.30 -56.17 51.78
C THR A 183 20.01 -55.09 50.96
N LEU A 184 21.35 -55.08 50.95
CA LEU A 184 22.13 -54.13 50.14
C LEU A 184 21.96 -54.41 48.65
N VAL A 185 22.09 -55.66 48.21
CA VAL A 185 21.90 -56.07 46.81
C VAL A 185 20.51 -55.67 46.32
N ASN A 186 19.46 -55.88 47.12
CA ASN A 186 18.10 -55.47 46.75
C ASN A 186 17.95 -53.95 46.67
N LYS A 187 18.56 -53.18 47.59
CA LYS A 187 18.56 -51.71 47.54
C LYS A 187 19.28 -51.18 46.30
N PHE A 188 20.44 -51.73 45.98
CA PHE A 188 21.20 -51.35 44.79
C PHE A 188 20.43 -51.73 43.52
N GLY A 189 19.88 -52.95 43.42
CA GLY A 189 19.08 -53.38 42.27
C GLY A 189 17.84 -52.50 42.03
N ASN A 190 17.09 -52.14 43.08
CA ASN A 190 15.95 -51.23 42.94
C ASN A 190 16.38 -49.81 42.55
N SER A 191 17.51 -49.32 43.05
CA SER A 191 18.05 -48.01 42.69
C SER A 191 18.54 -47.99 41.24
N GLU A 192 19.19 -49.06 40.77
CA GLU A 192 19.62 -49.23 39.39
C GLU A 192 18.42 -49.27 38.41
N LEU A 193 17.35 -49.99 38.75
CA LEU A 193 16.11 -50.00 37.95
C LEU A 193 15.46 -48.60 37.91
N GLY A 194 15.46 -47.88 39.03
CA GLY A 194 14.97 -46.50 39.11
C GLY A 194 15.78 -45.52 38.26
N LEU A 195 17.11 -45.59 38.33
CA LEU A 195 18.01 -44.79 37.50
C LEU A 195 17.90 -45.14 36.02
N THR A 196 17.79 -46.43 35.68
CA THR A 196 17.59 -46.90 34.30
C THR A 196 16.29 -46.34 33.72
N SER A 197 15.19 -46.39 34.49
CA SER A 197 13.90 -45.82 34.09
C SER A 197 14.02 -44.30 33.88
N ARG A 198 14.71 -43.59 34.78
CA ARG A 198 14.92 -42.14 34.67
C ARG A 198 15.77 -41.78 33.45
N ILE A 199 16.81 -42.56 33.15
CA ILE A 199 17.64 -42.37 31.95
C ILE A 199 16.79 -42.54 30.69
N GLU A 200 15.92 -43.55 30.65
CA GLU A 200 15.06 -43.79 29.48
C GLU A 200 14.02 -42.67 29.31
N ASP A 201 13.39 -42.21 30.39
CA ASP A 201 12.48 -41.04 30.35
C ASP A 201 13.19 -39.79 29.83
N LEU A 202 14.41 -39.51 30.31
CA LEU A 202 15.21 -38.37 29.87
C LEU A 202 15.63 -38.51 28.39
N LYS A 203 15.96 -39.71 27.92
CA LYS A 203 16.21 -39.96 26.49
C LYS A 203 14.97 -39.71 25.64
N CYS A 204 13.79 -40.16 26.09
CA CYS A 204 12.53 -39.87 25.40
C CYS A 204 12.25 -38.36 25.34
N GLN A 205 12.50 -37.62 26.44
CA GLN A 205 12.36 -36.16 26.46
C GLN A 205 13.34 -35.47 25.51
N LEU A 206 14.62 -35.89 25.50
CA LEU A 206 15.63 -35.36 24.58
C LEU A 206 15.21 -35.58 23.12
N LYS A 207 14.76 -36.80 22.77
CA LYS A 207 14.28 -37.11 21.42
C LYS A 207 13.09 -36.23 21.00
N ASN A 208 12.14 -35.99 21.91
CA ASN A 208 10.99 -35.13 21.64
C ASN A 208 11.42 -33.66 21.43
N LEU A 209 12.32 -33.15 22.28
CA LEU A 209 12.85 -31.79 22.16
C LEU A 209 13.68 -31.62 20.88
N GLU A 210 14.46 -32.62 20.48
CA GLU A 210 15.20 -32.62 19.21
C GLU A 210 14.26 -32.52 18.01
N GLN A 211 13.14 -33.27 18.03
CA GLN A 211 12.11 -33.18 16.99
C GLN A 211 11.42 -31.81 16.97
N GLU A 212 11.08 -31.25 18.13
CA GLU A 212 10.47 -29.93 18.25
C GLU A 212 11.41 -28.83 17.72
N ILE A 213 12.70 -28.89 18.06
CA ILE A 213 13.72 -27.99 17.53
C ILE A 213 13.83 -28.12 16.01
N GLY A 214 13.81 -29.35 15.47
CA GLY A 214 13.81 -29.59 14.03
C GLY A 214 12.60 -28.96 13.32
N PHE A 215 11.40 -29.14 13.89
CA PHE A 215 10.16 -28.56 13.38
C PHE A 215 10.19 -27.02 13.41
N LEU A 216 10.60 -26.42 14.53
CA LEU A 216 10.69 -24.96 14.68
C LEU A 216 11.74 -24.36 13.74
N ARG A 217 12.89 -25.01 13.54
CA ARG A 217 13.89 -24.58 12.54
C ARG A 217 13.31 -24.61 11.13
N ALA A 218 12.62 -25.68 10.74
CA ALA A 218 12.00 -25.78 9.42
C ALA A 218 10.93 -24.70 9.21
N ARG A 219 10.08 -24.47 10.21
CA ARG A 219 9.08 -23.39 10.19
C ARG A 219 9.73 -22.01 10.08
N ASN A 220 10.78 -21.74 10.83
CA ASN A 220 11.51 -20.46 10.76
C ASN A 220 12.18 -20.26 9.41
N ALA A 221 12.78 -21.31 8.83
CA ALA A 221 13.34 -21.24 7.48
C ALA A 221 12.27 -20.92 6.43
N GLY A 222 11.10 -21.56 6.51
CA GLY A 222 9.96 -21.28 5.62
C GLY A 222 9.43 -19.84 5.77
N LEU A 223 9.28 -19.35 7.00
CA LEU A 223 8.85 -17.97 7.27
C LEU A 223 9.88 -16.93 6.78
N ALA A 224 11.17 -17.19 6.99
CA ALA A 224 12.24 -16.33 6.48
C ALA A 224 12.23 -16.27 4.94
N GLY A 225 12.04 -17.41 4.28
CA GLY A 225 11.89 -17.48 2.82
C GLY A 225 10.68 -16.68 2.32
N ASN A 226 9.50 -16.87 2.91
CA ASN A 226 8.30 -16.12 2.55
C ASN A 226 8.46 -14.61 2.78
N LEU A 227 9.12 -14.20 3.87
CA LEU A 227 9.40 -12.80 4.13
C LEU A 227 10.34 -12.20 3.07
N GLU A 228 11.32 -12.96 2.58
CA GLU A 228 12.21 -12.49 1.51
C GLU A 228 11.48 -12.38 0.17
N VAL A 229 10.63 -13.35 -0.19
CA VAL A 229 9.79 -13.29 -1.40
C VAL A 229 8.87 -12.07 -1.36
N THR A 230 8.11 -11.89 -0.28
CA THR A 230 7.21 -10.72 -0.13
C THR A 230 7.96 -9.39 -0.13
N LYS A 231 9.18 -9.33 0.44
CA LYS A 231 10.03 -8.13 0.34
C LYS A 231 10.45 -7.82 -1.09
N VAL A 232 10.78 -8.83 -1.89
CA VAL A 232 11.13 -8.65 -3.31
C VAL A 232 9.91 -8.17 -4.09
N GLU A 233 8.76 -8.82 -3.91
CA GLU A 233 7.49 -8.43 -4.55
C GLU A 233 7.08 -6.99 -4.21
N GLU A 234 7.17 -6.61 -2.93
CA GLU A 234 6.86 -5.25 -2.50
C GLU A 234 7.86 -4.23 -3.04
N LYS A 235 9.16 -4.57 -3.10
CA LYS A 235 10.17 -3.70 -3.75
C LYS A 235 9.88 -3.51 -5.23
N GLU A 236 9.49 -4.57 -5.94
CA GLU A 236 9.10 -4.49 -7.36
C GLU A 236 7.83 -3.65 -7.55
N ARG A 237 6.84 -3.82 -6.67
CA ARG A 237 5.61 -3.02 -6.66
C ARG A 237 5.90 -1.54 -6.41
N VAL A 238 6.76 -1.23 -5.44
CA VAL A 238 7.22 0.14 -5.17
C VAL A 238 7.98 0.71 -6.35
N LYS A 239 8.85 -0.07 -6.99
CA LYS A 239 9.58 0.35 -8.20
C LYS A 239 8.63 0.65 -9.36
N GLY A 240 7.66 -0.23 -9.63
CA GLY A 240 6.67 -0.02 -10.69
C GLY A 240 5.81 1.22 -10.46
N LEU A 241 5.39 1.49 -9.22
CA LEU A 241 4.69 2.73 -8.86
C LEU A 241 5.58 3.95 -9.01
N MET A 242 6.86 3.86 -8.62
CA MET A 242 7.82 4.96 -8.80
C MET A 242 8.01 5.30 -10.29
N ASP A 243 8.11 4.29 -11.15
CA ASP A 243 8.24 4.48 -12.60
C ASP A 243 6.97 5.14 -13.20
N GLN A 244 5.77 4.75 -12.74
CA GLN A 244 4.52 5.42 -13.12
C GLN A 244 4.47 6.88 -12.67
N VAL A 245 4.84 7.16 -11.42
CA VAL A 245 4.89 8.53 -10.88
C VAL A 245 5.89 9.39 -11.68
N ASN A 246 7.04 8.84 -12.05
CA ASN A 246 8.01 9.52 -12.89
C ASN A 246 7.46 9.80 -14.31
N GLY A 247 6.78 8.83 -14.92
CA GLY A 247 6.10 9.01 -16.22
C GLY A 247 5.06 10.14 -16.18
N MET A 248 4.15 10.10 -15.20
CA MET A 248 3.13 11.14 -15.01
C MET A 248 3.75 12.51 -14.71
N LYS A 249 4.85 12.56 -13.97
CA LYS A 249 5.58 13.81 -13.70
C LYS A 249 6.14 14.42 -14.98
N HIS A 250 6.72 13.61 -15.87
CA HIS A 250 7.19 14.08 -17.18
C HIS A 250 6.06 14.57 -18.08
N GLU A 251 4.92 13.87 -18.08
CA GLU A 251 3.72 14.31 -18.82
C GLU A 251 3.19 15.65 -18.31
N LEU A 252 3.10 15.83 -16.97
CA LEU A 252 2.69 17.10 -16.38
C LEU A 252 3.64 18.26 -16.74
N GLU A 253 4.95 18.01 -16.77
CA GLU A 253 5.94 19.02 -17.17
C GLU A 253 5.79 19.40 -18.66
N SER A 254 5.55 18.40 -19.52
CA SER A 254 5.31 18.64 -20.95
C SER A 254 4.02 19.43 -21.19
N LEU A 255 2.94 19.09 -20.50
CA LEU A 255 1.67 19.82 -20.59
C LEU A 255 1.78 21.26 -20.04
N ARG A 256 2.54 21.47 -18.96
CA ARG A 256 2.83 22.81 -18.45
C ARG A 256 3.59 23.65 -19.47
N SER A 257 4.66 23.09 -20.05
CA SER A 257 5.43 23.77 -21.09
C SER A 257 4.57 24.14 -22.30
N GLN A 258 3.70 23.23 -22.74
CA GLN A 258 2.78 23.49 -23.85
C GLN A 258 1.74 24.57 -23.50
N LYS A 259 1.22 24.56 -22.28
CA LYS A 259 0.32 25.59 -21.76
C LYS A 259 1.01 26.96 -21.81
N ASP A 260 2.20 27.07 -21.22
CA ASP A 260 2.94 28.33 -21.13
C ASP A 260 3.30 28.86 -22.55
N GLU A 261 3.65 27.98 -23.49
CA GLU A 261 3.88 28.37 -24.89
C GLU A 261 2.60 28.89 -25.57
N SER A 262 1.46 28.25 -25.33
CA SER A 262 0.17 28.69 -25.88
C SER A 262 -0.31 30.01 -25.27
N GLU A 263 -0.05 30.21 -23.98
CA GLU A 263 -0.37 31.44 -23.23
C GLU A 263 0.47 32.62 -23.75
N ALA A 264 1.78 32.42 -23.96
CA ALA A 264 2.65 33.42 -24.58
C ALA A 264 2.24 33.79 -26.01
N LYS A 265 1.77 32.81 -26.81
CA LYS A 265 1.23 33.07 -28.16
C LYS A 265 -0.07 33.89 -28.11
N LEU A 266 -0.94 33.60 -27.15
CA LEU A 266 -2.18 34.36 -26.95
C LEU A 266 -1.88 35.79 -26.51
N GLU A 267 -0.97 35.99 -25.55
CA GLU A 267 -0.55 37.31 -25.07
C GLU A 267 0.01 38.15 -26.22
N LYS A 268 0.89 37.59 -27.05
CA LYS A 268 1.40 38.28 -28.24
C LYS A 268 0.29 38.66 -29.22
N LYS A 269 -0.70 37.79 -29.44
CA LYS A 269 -1.84 38.08 -30.32
C LYS A 269 -2.76 39.15 -29.75
N VAL A 270 -2.93 39.19 -28.43
CA VAL A 270 -3.66 40.28 -27.77
C VAL A 270 -2.96 41.61 -28.01
N GLU A 271 -1.63 41.67 -27.85
CA GLU A 271 -0.85 42.88 -28.09
C GLU A 271 -1.00 43.36 -29.56
N GLU A 272 -0.84 42.45 -30.53
CA GLU A 272 -1.06 42.74 -31.97
C GLU A 272 -2.48 43.26 -32.25
N VAL A 273 -3.51 42.67 -31.62
CA VAL A 273 -4.90 43.13 -31.75
C VAL A 273 -5.11 44.51 -31.11
N THR A 274 -4.46 44.78 -29.98
CA THR A 274 -4.53 46.11 -29.36
C THR A 274 -3.85 47.17 -30.19
N GLU A 275 -2.70 46.86 -30.81
CA GLU A 275 -1.98 47.77 -31.69
C GLU A 275 -2.80 48.08 -32.96
N THR A 276 -3.31 47.06 -33.64
CA THR A 276 -4.16 47.23 -34.82
C THR A 276 -5.46 47.98 -34.49
N LYS A 277 -6.04 47.77 -33.31
CA LYS A 277 -7.19 48.55 -32.81
C LYS A 277 -6.84 50.02 -32.61
N MET A 278 -5.65 50.33 -32.10
CA MET A 278 -5.19 51.72 -31.96
C MET A 278 -4.97 52.38 -33.33
N GLN A 279 -4.36 51.68 -34.29
CA GLN A 279 -4.18 52.17 -35.66
C GLN A 279 -5.52 52.41 -36.39
N LEU A 280 -6.49 51.50 -36.23
CA LEU A 280 -7.83 51.69 -36.76
C LEU A 280 -8.54 52.91 -36.15
N LYS A 281 -8.32 53.15 -34.85
CA LYS A 281 -8.89 54.32 -34.17
C LYS A 281 -8.31 55.62 -34.72
N SER A 282 -6.98 55.72 -34.87
CA SER A 282 -6.33 56.92 -35.41
C SER A 282 -6.72 57.18 -36.87
N LEU A 283 -6.77 56.14 -37.71
CA LEU A 283 -7.22 56.27 -39.10
C LEU A 283 -8.69 56.70 -39.17
N LYS A 284 -9.55 56.17 -38.29
CA LYS A 284 -10.95 56.58 -38.23
C LYS A 284 -11.09 58.05 -37.85
N GLU A 285 -10.33 58.51 -36.86
CA GLU A 285 -10.29 59.93 -36.46
C GLU A 285 -9.83 60.82 -37.63
N GLU A 286 -8.76 60.45 -38.34
CA GLU A 286 -8.28 61.17 -39.53
C GLU A 286 -9.34 61.22 -40.65
N THR A 287 -10.01 60.10 -40.94
CA THR A 287 -11.08 60.08 -41.95
C THR A 287 -12.28 60.92 -41.55
N GLU A 288 -12.62 61.01 -40.26
CA GLU A 288 -13.71 61.86 -39.78
C GLU A 288 -13.33 63.35 -39.84
N GLU A 289 -12.07 63.69 -39.54
CA GLU A 289 -11.54 65.06 -39.70
C GLU A 289 -11.62 65.51 -41.16
N GLU A 290 -11.16 64.70 -42.11
CA GLU A 290 -11.27 65.01 -43.54
C GLU A 290 -12.72 65.08 -44.01
N ARG A 291 -13.60 64.20 -43.50
CA ARG A 291 -15.05 64.27 -43.78
C ARG A 291 -15.66 65.60 -43.32
N ASN A 292 -15.27 66.07 -42.15
CA ASN A 292 -15.75 67.34 -41.60
C ASN A 292 -15.22 68.53 -42.41
N ARG A 293 -13.93 68.53 -42.80
CA ARG A 293 -13.36 69.56 -43.68
C ARG A 293 -14.08 69.65 -45.03
N LEU A 294 -14.32 68.51 -45.67
CA LEU A 294 -15.07 68.47 -46.93
C LEU A 294 -16.53 68.94 -46.75
N SER A 295 -17.17 68.64 -45.62
CA SER A 295 -18.51 69.13 -45.32
C SER A 295 -18.54 70.66 -45.18
N GLU A 296 -17.55 71.25 -44.52
CA GLU A 296 -17.41 72.70 -44.39
C GLU A 296 -17.19 73.38 -45.74
N GLU A 297 -16.33 72.82 -46.60
CA GLU A 297 -16.10 73.32 -47.96
C GLU A 297 -17.38 73.24 -48.82
N ILE A 298 -18.11 72.13 -48.74
CA ILE A 298 -19.41 71.98 -49.41
C ILE A 298 -20.40 73.06 -48.96
N ASP A 299 -20.46 73.36 -47.67
CA ASP A 299 -21.39 74.38 -47.15
C ASP A 299 -20.98 75.81 -47.52
N GLN A 300 -19.67 76.10 -47.59
CA GLN A 300 -19.15 77.35 -48.15
C GLN A 300 -19.55 77.51 -49.62
N LEU A 301 -19.30 76.50 -50.46
CA LEU A 301 -19.64 76.52 -51.88
C LEU A 301 -21.16 76.61 -52.12
N LYS A 302 -21.98 75.98 -51.26
CA LYS A 302 -23.44 76.18 -51.29
C LYS A 302 -23.81 77.62 -50.97
N GLY A 303 -23.18 78.23 -49.97
CA GLY A 303 -23.39 79.64 -49.61
C GLY A 303 -23.05 80.58 -50.76
N GLU A 304 -21.91 80.36 -51.43
CA GLU A 304 -21.52 81.11 -52.63
C GLU A 304 -22.49 80.92 -53.78
N ASN A 305 -22.92 79.68 -54.06
CA ASN A 305 -23.93 79.42 -55.08
C ASN A 305 -25.26 80.14 -54.80
N GLN A 306 -25.70 80.19 -53.54
CA GLN A 306 -26.90 80.96 -53.17
C GLN A 306 -26.72 82.47 -53.43
N MET A 307 -25.54 83.02 -53.14
CA MET A 307 -25.22 84.43 -53.45
C MET A 307 -25.24 84.70 -54.95
N LEU A 308 -24.65 83.80 -55.75
CA LEU A 308 -24.68 83.87 -57.21
C LEU A 308 -26.13 83.79 -57.74
N HIS A 309 -26.96 82.89 -57.21
CA HIS A 309 -28.37 82.79 -57.60
C HIS A 309 -29.17 84.06 -57.27
N ARG A 310 -28.94 84.69 -56.11
CA ARG A 310 -29.56 86.00 -55.80
C ARG A 310 -29.13 87.05 -56.82
N ARG A 311 -27.83 87.08 -57.15
CA ARG A 311 -27.29 88.05 -58.11
C ARG A 311 -27.86 87.86 -59.52
N ILE A 312 -28.00 86.62 -59.97
CA ILE A 312 -28.65 86.29 -61.24
C ILE A 312 -30.10 86.77 -61.22
N SER A 313 -30.85 86.51 -60.16
CA SER A 313 -32.25 86.95 -60.02
C SER A 313 -32.41 88.48 -60.04
N GLU A 314 -31.49 89.20 -59.40
CA GLU A 314 -31.43 90.67 -59.45
C GLU A 314 -31.14 91.18 -60.87
N LEU A 315 -30.17 90.58 -61.57
CA LEU A 315 -29.83 90.93 -62.94
C LEU A 315 -30.98 90.63 -63.91
N ASP A 316 -31.66 89.50 -63.75
CA ASP A 316 -32.85 89.15 -64.54
C ASP A 316 -33.99 90.15 -64.31
N SER A 317 -34.20 90.58 -63.07
CA SER A 317 -35.21 91.60 -62.72
C SER A 317 -34.88 92.95 -63.37
N LEU A 318 -33.62 93.40 -63.28
CA LEU A 318 -33.15 94.62 -63.94
C LEU A 318 -33.25 94.52 -65.47
N HIS A 319 -32.94 93.36 -66.03
CA HIS A 319 -33.06 93.13 -67.46
C HIS A 319 -34.52 93.19 -67.94
N MET A 320 -35.45 92.61 -67.18
CA MET A 320 -36.89 92.72 -67.46
C MET A 320 -37.39 94.15 -67.34
N GLU A 321 -36.94 94.91 -66.34
CA GLU A 321 -37.29 96.32 -66.18
C GLU A 321 -36.75 97.17 -67.33
N MET A 322 -35.50 96.97 -67.76
CA MET A 322 -34.97 97.66 -68.95
C MET A 322 -35.72 97.27 -70.22
N LYS A 323 -36.03 95.98 -70.41
CA LYS A 323 -36.73 95.49 -71.60
C LYS A 323 -38.16 96.05 -71.68
N THR A 324 -38.86 96.16 -70.56
CA THR A 324 -40.21 96.75 -70.49
C THR A 324 -40.19 98.26 -70.72
N LYS A 325 -39.24 99.00 -70.13
CA LYS A 325 -39.04 100.43 -70.41
C LYS A 325 -38.74 100.68 -71.89
N SER A 326 -37.80 99.94 -72.47
CA SER A 326 -37.47 100.05 -73.89
C SER A 326 -38.64 99.67 -74.79
N ALA A 327 -39.41 98.64 -74.45
CA ALA A 327 -40.62 98.28 -75.19
C ALA A 327 -41.69 99.39 -75.12
N HIS A 328 -41.89 100.01 -73.97
CA HIS A 328 -42.84 101.12 -73.81
C HIS A 328 -42.41 102.37 -74.59
N GLU A 329 -41.12 102.72 -74.53
CA GLU A 329 -40.53 103.80 -75.33
C GLU A 329 -40.68 103.55 -76.83
N MET A 330 -40.46 102.30 -77.28
CA MET A 330 -40.64 101.92 -78.68
C MET A 330 -42.12 101.94 -79.11
N GLU A 331 -43.04 101.51 -78.24
CA GLU A 331 -44.48 101.54 -78.52
C GLU A 331 -45.01 102.98 -78.63
N ASP A 332 -44.58 103.87 -77.73
CA ASP A 332 -44.94 105.29 -77.77
C ASP A 332 -44.36 106.00 -79.00
N ALA A 333 -43.11 105.68 -79.38
CA ALA A 333 -42.50 106.16 -80.61
C ALA A 333 -43.26 105.66 -81.85
N SER A 334 -43.68 104.39 -81.87
CA SER A 334 -44.47 103.80 -82.96
C SER A 334 -45.84 104.46 -83.09
N LYS A 335 -46.57 104.66 -81.97
CA LYS A 335 -47.88 105.34 -81.99
C LYS A 335 -47.77 106.77 -82.54
N LYS A 336 -46.71 107.49 -82.17
CA LYS A 336 -46.47 108.86 -82.65
C LYS A 336 -46.19 108.88 -84.16
N LEU A 337 -45.35 107.96 -84.64
CA LEU A 337 -45.10 107.78 -86.08
C LEU A 337 -46.38 107.41 -86.83
N ASP A 338 -47.20 106.51 -86.31
CA ASP A 338 -48.47 106.11 -86.95
C ASP A 338 -49.46 107.28 -87.06
N THR A 339 -49.56 108.15 -86.04
CA THR A 339 -50.38 109.36 -86.13
C THR A 339 -49.88 110.32 -87.21
N GLU A 340 -48.56 110.51 -87.30
CA GLU A 340 -47.94 111.42 -88.26
C GLU A 340 -48.04 110.88 -89.70
N VAL A 341 -47.87 109.57 -89.90
CA VAL A 341 -48.11 108.90 -91.18
C VAL A 341 -49.57 109.02 -91.60
N SER A 342 -50.53 108.86 -90.67
CA SER A 342 -51.97 109.02 -90.96
C SER A 342 -52.31 110.43 -91.44
N ASP A 343 -51.76 111.45 -90.78
CA ASP A 343 -52.00 112.85 -91.14
C ASP A 343 -51.31 113.24 -92.45
N GLN A 344 -50.08 112.77 -92.69
CA GLN A 344 -49.42 112.91 -93.99
C GLN A 344 -50.23 112.22 -95.11
N LYS A 345 -50.79 111.04 -94.85
CA LYS A 345 -51.59 110.30 -95.83
C LYS A 345 -52.89 111.01 -96.19
N LYS A 346 -53.50 111.75 -95.27
CA LYS A 346 -54.64 112.64 -95.56
C LYS A 346 -54.20 113.83 -96.42
N LEU A 347 -53.07 114.45 -96.09
CA LEU A 347 -52.53 115.60 -96.83
C LEU A 347 -52.17 115.24 -98.27
N VAL A 348 -51.57 114.06 -98.49
CA VAL A 348 -51.24 113.54 -99.82
C VAL A 348 -52.50 113.28 -100.64
N LYS A 349 -53.57 112.73 -100.05
CA LYS A 349 -54.84 112.53 -100.76
C LYS A 349 -55.45 113.85 -101.25
N GLU A 350 -55.43 114.89 -100.42
CA GLU A 350 -55.89 116.22 -100.81
C GLU A 350 -55.04 116.81 -101.95
N GLN A 351 -53.72 116.64 -101.88
CA GLN A 351 -52.81 117.05 -102.95
C GLN A 351 -53.08 116.30 -104.27
N ASP A 352 -53.28 114.98 -104.21
CA ASP A 352 -53.62 114.16 -105.38
C ASP A 352 -54.95 114.59 -106.00
N ASP A 353 -55.94 114.98 -105.21
CA ASP A 353 -57.22 115.51 -105.68
C ASP A 353 -57.09 116.88 -106.37
N ILE A 354 -56.16 117.72 -105.91
CA ILE A 354 -55.82 118.99 -106.55
C ILE A 354 -55.10 118.71 -107.87
N ILE A 355 -54.12 117.80 -107.89
CA ILE A 355 -53.36 117.42 -109.09
C ILE A 355 -54.29 116.83 -110.16
N ARG A 356 -55.23 115.95 -109.78
CA ARG A 356 -56.24 115.41 -110.71
C ARG A 356 -57.10 116.51 -111.34
N ARG A 357 -57.57 117.48 -110.54
CA ARG A 357 -58.34 118.63 -111.04
C ARG A 357 -57.53 119.50 -111.98
N LEU A 358 -56.27 119.79 -111.67
CA LEU A 358 -55.39 120.58 -112.52
C LEU A 358 -55.04 119.84 -113.82
N SER A 359 -54.75 118.53 -113.76
CA SER A 359 -54.51 117.71 -114.96
C SER A 359 -55.70 117.66 -115.89
N ALA A 360 -56.93 117.57 -115.36
CA ALA A 360 -58.15 117.63 -116.18
C ALA A 360 -58.27 118.98 -116.91
N LYS A 361 -58.02 120.11 -116.21
CA LYS A 361 -58.02 121.45 -116.81
C LYS A 361 -56.96 121.62 -117.91
N ILE A 362 -55.75 121.11 -117.69
CA ILE A 362 -54.68 121.15 -118.69
C ILE A 362 -55.08 120.34 -119.94
N LYS A 363 -55.68 119.16 -119.75
CA LYS A 363 -56.12 118.31 -120.86
C LYS A 363 -57.21 118.98 -121.70
N ASP A 364 -58.16 119.65 -121.07
CA ASP A 364 -59.20 120.43 -121.76
C ASP A 364 -58.62 121.62 -122.54
N GLN A 365 -57.65 122.33 -121.95
CA GLN A 365 -56.94 123.41 -122.65
C GLN A 365 -56.12 122.89 -123.84
N GLN A 366 -55.47 121.73 -123.71
CA GLN A 366 -54.75 121.10 -124.82
C GLN A 366 -55.67 120.70 -125.97
N ARG A 367 -56.89 120.22 -125.67
CA ARG A 367 -57.91 119.93 -126.70
C ARG A 367 -58.35 121.21 -127.42
N LEU A 368 -58.58 122.30 -126.68
CA LEU A 368 -58.98 123.60 -127.24
C LEU A 368 -57.87 124.19 -128.14
N LEU A 369 -56.61 124.08 -127.72
CA LEU A 369 -55.46 124.50 -128.53
C LEU A 369 -55.32 123.67 -129.81
N LYS A 370 -55.60 122.36 -129.75
CA LYS A 370 -55.56 121.48 -130.92
C LYS A 370 -56.65 121.81 -131.94
N GLU A 371 -57.88 122.09 -131.47
CA GLU A 371 -58.96 122.57 -132.34
C GLU A 371 -58.59 123.92 -133.01
N GLN A 372 -58.00 124.86 -132.25
CA GLN A 372 -57.52 126.13 -132.81
C GLN A 372 -56.39 125.95 -133.84
N LYS A 373 -55.44 125.06 -133.55
CA LYS A 373 -54.33 124.69 -134.45
C LYS A 373 -54.85 124.18 -135.80
N ASP A 374 -55.83 123.28 -135.78
CA ASP A 374 -56.41 122.70 -137.00
C ASP A 374 -57.18 123.73 -137.84
N THR A 375 -57.82 124.74 -137.22
CA THR A 375 -58.40 125.88 -137.96
C THR A 375 -57.36 126.76 -138.63
N ILE A 376 -56.21 126.98 -137.98
CA ILE A 376 -55.13 127.80 -138.55
C ILE A 376 -54.49 127.07 -139.74
N ASP A 377 -54.27 125.76 -139.64
CA ASP A 377 -53.64 124.99 -140.72
C ASP A 377 -54.55 124.90 -141.97
N LYS A 378 -55.88 124.93 -141.81
CA LYS A 378 -56.81 125.12 -142.96
C LYS A 378 -56.68 126.50 -143.59
N PHE A 379 -56.61 127.57 -142.79
CA PHE A 379 -56.44 128.94 -143.29
C PHE A 379 -55.06 129.17 -143.93
N ALA A 380 -54.02 128.48 -143.47
CA ALA A 380 -52.66 128.59 -143.99
C ALA A 380 -52.52 127.97 -145.39
N GLU A 381 -53.25 126.88 -145.65
CA GLU A 381 -53.22 126.21 -146.95
C GLU A 381 -54.03 126.96 -148.01
N ASP A 382 -55.09 127.67 -147.61
CA ASP A 382 -55.83 128.58 -148.50
C ASP A 382 -55.03 129.85 -148.87
N GLN A 383 -54.10 130.30 -148.02
CA GLN A 383 -53.24 131.46 -148.33
C GLN A 383 -51.98 131.14 -149.15
N LYS A 384 -51.54 129.89 -149.23
CA LYS A 384 -50.35 129.53 -150.04
C LYS A 384 -50.56 129.65 -151.56
N GLN A 385 -51.80 129.76 -152.05
CA GLN A 385 -52.07 130.03 -153.47
C GLN A 385 -52.19 131.52 -153.84
N SER A 386 -52.06 132.45 -152.88
CA SER A 386 -52.11 133.89 -153.18
C SER A 386 -51.14 134.65 -152.30
N LYS A 387 -49.88 134.74 -152.77
CA LYS A 387 -48.91 135.85 -152.59
C LYS A 387 -47.46 135.37 -152.64
N ARG A 388 -47.02 135.00 -153.84
CA ARG A 388 -45.78 135.57 -154.39
C ARG A 388 -46.00 137.10 -154.44
N TRP A 389 -44.99 137.93 -154.20
CA TRP A 389 -45.04 139.40 -154.13
C TRP A 389 -45.46 140.02 -152.78
N SER A 390 -44.48 140.24 -151.88
CA SER A 390 -43.97 141.59 -151.57
C SER A 390 -42.89 141.55 -150.50
N PHE A 391 -41.69 141.99 -150.88
CA PHE A 391 -40.54 142.26 -150.03
C PHE A 391 -40.51 143.76 -149.66
N GLY A 392 -40.13 144.07 -148.42
CA GLY A 392 -39.39 145.27 -148.06
C GLY A 392 -40.15 146.40 -147.35
N SER A 393 -39.93 146.53 -146.02
CA SER A 393 -39.67 147.80 -145.30
C SER A 393 -39.43 147.45 -143.82
N SER A 394 -38.20 147.53 -143.31
CA SER A 394 -37.63 148.68 -142.60
C SER A 394 -38.37 149.14 -141.33
N ARG A 395 -37.59 149.06 -140.24
CA ARG A 395 -37.48 149.99 -139.11
C ARG A 395 -38.42 149.87 -137.89
N ASP A 396 -37.72 149.71 -136.76
CA ASP A 396 -37.97 150.29 -135.45
C ASP A 396 -39.12 149.73 -134.60
N LEU A 397 -38.80 148.75 -133.77
CA LEU A 397 -39.27 148.78 -132.38
C LEU A 397 -38.14 148.44 -131.42
N LYS A 398 -37.77 149.49 -130.68
CA LYS A 398 -36.82 149.52 -129.56
C LYS A 398 -36.95 148.28 -128.69
N LEU A 399 -35.86 147.52 -128.69
CA LEU A 399 -35.36 146.71 -127.60
C LEU A 399 -35.69 147.36 -126.25
N ASN A 400 -36.55 146.71 -125.48
CA ASN A 400 -36.51 146.87 -124.03
C ASN A 400 -35.41 145.93 -123.53
N PRO A 401 -34.25 146.42 -123.06
CA PRO A 401 -33.18 145.57 -122.53
C PRO A 401 -33.73 144.60 -121.47
N ASN A 402 -34.67 145.04 -120.64
CA ASN A 402 -35.28 144.21 -119.58
C ASN A 402 -36.15 143.05 -120.12
N ALA A 403 -36.60 143.08 -121.37
CA ALA A 403 -37.43 142.02 -121.95
C ALA A 403 -36.59 140.93 -122.65
N LEU A 404 -35.48 141.32 -123.29
CA LEU A 404 -34.50 140.39 -123.83
C LEU A 404 -33.72 139.72 -122.68
N GLU A 405 -33.33 140.50 -121.68
CA GLU A 405 -32.73 140.03 -120.44
C GLU A 405 -33.66 139.04 -119.73
N ARG A 406 -34.95 139.36 -119.54
CA ARG A 406 -35.92 138.39 -118.98
C ARG A 406 -36.03 137.08 -119.76
N LYS A 407 -35.97 137.11 -121.10
CA LYS A 407 -35.98 135.88 -121.90
C LYS A 407 -34.68 135.09 -121.80
N MET A 408 -33.53 135.78 -121.73
CA MET A 408 -32.24 135.14 -121.46
C MET A 408 -32.20 134.55 -120.05
N GLU A 409 -32.74 135.26 -119.05
CA GLU A 409 -32.89 134.82 -117.66
C GLU A 409 -33.81 133.60 -117.56
N GLU A 410 -34.99 133.64 -118.20
CA GLU A 410 -35.92 132.50 -118.25
C GLU A 410 -35.28 131.26 -118.89
N LEU A 411 -34.52 131.45 -119.97
CA LEU A 411 -33.80 130.34 -120.62
C LEU A 411 -32.67 129.80 -119.73
N ALA A 412 -31.92 130.69 -119.08
CA ALA A 412 -30.86 130.32 -118.13
C ALA A 412 -31.44 129.59 -116.91
N GLU A 413 -32.60 130.03 -116.41
CA GLU A 413 -33.33 129.44 -115.29
C GLU A 413 -33.89 128.05 -115.66
N ASP A 414 -34.42 127.87 -116.88
CA ASP A 414 -34.85 126.56 -117.37
C ASP A 414 -33.66 125.58 -117.51
N PHE A 415 -32.49 126.07 -117.98
CA PHE A 415 -31.27 125.26 -117.97
C PHE A 415 -30.76 124.97 -116.55
N ARG A 416 -30.81 125.94 -115.63
CA ARG A 416 -30.42 125.76 -114.23
C ARG A 416 -31.31 124.72 -113.55
N MET A 417 -32.63 124.83 -113.72
CA MET A 417 -33.61 123.90 -113.16
C MET A 417 -33.44 122.50 -113.74
N LYS A 418 -33.19 122.36 -115.06
CA LYS A 418 -32.83 121.07 -115.67
C LYS A 418 -31.54 120.49 -115.10
N ILE A 419 -30.51 121.29 -114.89
CA ILE A 419 -29.23 120.82 -114.30
C ILE A 419 -29.45 120.41 -112.84
N GLU A 420 -30.18 121.20 -112.05
CA GLU A 420 -30.51 120.89 -110.66
C GLU A 420 -31.34 119.61 -110.53
N ASP A 421 -32.32 119.39 -111.41
CA ASP A 421 -33.09 118.14 -111.44
C ASP A 421 -32.22 116.94 -111.86
N HIS A 422 -31.32 117.09 -112.84
CA HIS A 422 -30.34 116.04 -113.17
C HIS A 422 -29.42 115.72 -111.98
N ILE A 423 -28.91 116.75 -111.28
CA ILE A 423 -28.10 116.58 -110.07
C ILE A 423 -28.90 115.85 -108.99
N ARG A 424 -30.18 116.22 -108.78
CA ARG A 424 -31.07 115.59 -107.79
C ARG A 424 -31.34 114.11 -108.12
N ILE A 425 -31.57 113.78 -109.39
CA ILE A 425 -31.75 112.39 -109.85
C ILE A 425 -30.44 111.60 -109.68
N LEU A 426 -29.30 112.19 -110.01
CA LEU A 426 -27.97 111.58 -109.79
C LEU A 426 -27.71 111.29 -108.32
N TYR A 427 -27.97 112.26 -107.42
CA TYR A 427 -27.81 112.08 -105.99
C TYR A 427 -28.68 110.94 -105.46
N ARG A 428 -29.95 110.86 -105.90
CA ARG A 428 -30.86 109.74 -105.56
C ARG A 428 -30.37 108.40 -106.09
N ARG A 429 -29.87 108.33 -107.33
CA ARG A 429 -29.29 107.10 -107.91
C ARG A 429 -28.05 106.65 -107.15
N ILE A 430 -27.17 107.59 -106.77
CA ILE A 430 -25.98 107.32 -105.95
C ILE A 430 -26.42 106.78 -104.58
N HIS A 431 -27.38 107.42 -103.93
CA HIS A 431 -27.82 107.00 -102.60
C HIS A 431 -28.46 105.61 -102.59
N VAL A 432 -29.30 105.28 -103.58
CA VAL A 432 -29.87 103.92 -103.72
C VAL A 432 -28.77 102.90 -104.03
N ALA A 433 -27.79 103.23 -104.86
CA ALA A 433 -26.66 102.34 -105.13
C ALA A 433 -25.80 102.10 -103.88
N GLU A 434 -25.51 103.15 -103.10
CA GLU A 434 -24.81 103.04 -101.81
C GLU A 434 -25.57 102.16 -100.83
N GLN A 435 -26.89 102.31 -100.74
CA GLN A 435 -27.73 101.47 -99.88
C GLN A 435 -27.66 100.00 -100.30
N ILE A 436 -27.79 99.69 -101.59
CA ILE A 436 -27.64 98.32 -102.12
C ILE A 436 -26.25 97.76 -101.80
N HIS A 437 -25.19 98.57 -101.92
CA HIS A 437 -23.83 98.14 -101.58
C HIS A 437 -23.66 97.88 -100.07
N LEU A 438 -24.24 98.71 -99.21
CA LEU A 438 -24.21 98.52 -97.76
C LEU A 438 -25.00 97.28 -97.33
N GLU A 439 -26.17 97.06 -97.91
CA GLU A 439 -27.00 95.87 -97.68
C GLU A 439 -26.26 94.60 -98.13
N SER A 440 -25.70 94.59 -99.35
CA SER A 440 -24.90 93.45 -99.86
C SER A 440 -23.67 93.16 -98.98
N LYS A 441 -22.98 94.21 -98.51
CA LYS A 441 -21.86 94.07 -97.57
C LYS A 441 -22.31 93.51 -96.23
N ASN A 442 -23.45 93.96 -95.71
CA ASN A 442 -24.01 93.46 -94.45
C ASN A 442 -24.48 92.01 -94.57
N GLU A 443 -25.12 91.62 -95.67
CA GLU A 443 -25.48 90.23 -95.95
C GLU A 443 -24.25 89.32 -96.02
N TYR A 444 -23.16 89.79 -96.66
CA TYR A 444 -21.90 89.08 -96.68
C TYR A 444 -21.29 88.91 -95.27
N ILE A 445 -21.29 89.96 -94.45
CA ILE A 445 -20.79 89.90 -93.06
C ILE A 445 -21.63 88.91 -92.24
N LYS A 446 -22.97 88.99 -92.31
CA LYS A 446 -23.87 88.06 -91.62
C LYS A 446 -23.60 86.61 -92.04
N THR A 447 -23.46 86.35 -93.34
CA THR A 447 -23.19 85.00 -93.87
C THR A 447 -21.83 84.47 -93.40
N ARG A 448 -20.81 85.33 -93.34
CA ARG A 448 -19.48 84.99 -92.82
C ARG A 448 -19.52 84.66 -91.33
N ASP A 449 -20.26 85.42 -90.54
CA ASP A 449 -20.33 85.23 -89.09
C ASP A 449 -21.15 83.97 -88.75
N MET A 450 -22.25 83.71 -89.46
CA MET A 450 -23.00 82.43 -89.39
C MET A 450 -22.11 81.23 -89.76
N LEU A 451 -21.22 81.37 -90.74
CA LEU A 451 -20.30 80.29 -91.13
C LEU A 451 -19.24 80.03 -90.04
N LYS A 452 -18.75 81.07 -89.37
CA LYS A 452 -17.82 80.95 -88.23
C LYS A 452 -18.50 80.28 -87.03
N GLU A 453 -19.69 80.73 -86.66
CA GLU A 453 -20.48 80.14 -85.58
C GLU A 453 -20.80 78.66 -85.87
N ASN A 454 -21.19 78.32 -87.11
CA ASN A 454 -21.38 76.93 -87.51
C ASN A 454 -20.09 76.09 -87.44
N LYS A 455 -18.92 76.69 -87.68
CA LYS A 455 -17.64 76.00 -87.53
C LYS A 455 -17.33 75.72 -86.06
N GLU A 456 -17.55 76.69 -85.17
CA GLU A 456 -17.38 76.55 -83.72
C GLU A 456 -18.38 75.55 -83.11
N ASN A 457 -19.64 75.57 -83.56
CA ASN A 457 -20.66 74.60 -83.17
C ASN A 457 -20.31 73.19 -83.65
N ARG A 458 -19.74 73.06 -84.85
CA ARG A 458 -19.27 71.76 -85.38
C ARG A 458 -18.05 71.24 -84.62
N GLU A 459 -17.14 72.11 -84.20
CA GLU A 459 -16.00 71.75 -83.34
C GLU A 459 -16.47 71.34 -81.94
N SER A 460 -17.44 72.05 -81.37
CA SER A 460 -18.08 71.70 -80.09
C SER A 460 -18.82 70.36 -80.18
N LEU A 461 -19.56 70.11 -81.26
CA LEU A 461 -20.20 68.81 -81.54
C LEU A 461 -19.16 67.69 -81.67
N MET A 462 -18.05 67.92 -82.37
CA MET A 462 -16.95 66.94 -82.44
C MET A 462 -16.35 66.67 -81.05
N PHE A 463 -16.20 67.69 -80.20
CA PHE A 463 -15.76 67.53 -78.82
C PHE A 463 -16.75 66.69 -77.99
N PHE A 464 -18.04 67.01 -78.03
CA PHE A 464 -19.07 66.24 -77.34
C PHE A 464 -19.17 64.80 -77.86
N GLU A 465 -19.10 64.59 -79.18
CA GLU A 465 -19.08 63.26 -79.80
C GLU A 465 -17.85 62.45 -79.35
N THR A 466 -16.69 63.09 -79.20
CA THR A 466 -15.48 62.45 -78.69
C THR A 466 -15.62 62.08 -77.20
N GLN A 467 -16.24 62.95 -76.39
CA GLN A 467 -16.54 62.64 -74.98
C GLN A 467 -17.57 61.52 -74.85
N PHE A 468 -18.59 61.52 -75.70
CA PHE A 468 -19.61 60.49 -75.71
C PHE A 468 -19.03 59.15 -76.13
N ASN A 469 -18.14 59.11 -77.13
CA ASN A 469 -17.42 57.88 -77.50
C ASN A 469 -16.46 57.42 -76.39
N LYS A 470 -15.80 58.32 -75.67
CA LYS A 470 -15.01 57.94 -74.46
C LYS A 470 -15.88 57.38 -73.33
N MET A 471 -17.03 57.99 -73.06
CA MET A 471 -18.00 57.46 -72.09
C MET A 471 -18.59 56.13 -72.54
N LYS A 472 -18.87 55.97 -73.84
CA LYS A 472 -19.35 54.72 -74.42
C LYS A 472 -18.29 53.64 -74.32
N ASP A 473 -17.03 53.90 -74.64
CA ASP A 473 -15.92 52.97 -74.43
C ASP A 473 -15.74 52.63 -72.94
N ALA A 474 -15.95 53.59 -72.04
CA ALA A 474 -15.94 53.35 -70.59
C ALA A 474 -17.13 52.50 -70.14
N LEU A 475 -18.30 52.64 -70.76
CA LEU A 475 -19.50 51.84 -70.49
C LEU A 475 -19.42 50.46 -71.12
N GLU A 476 -18.81 50.32 -72.30
CA GLU A 476 -18.53 49.05 -72.97
C GLU A 476 -17.47 48.27 -72.21
N LYS A 477 -16.44 48.95 -71.67
CA LYS A 477 -15.59 48.39 -70.60
C LYS A 477 -16.39 48.10 -69.34
N GLY A 478 -17.38 48.92 -69.01
CA GLY A 478 -18.30 48.73 -67.88
C GLY A 478 -19.25 47.53 -68.00
N TYR A 479 -19.51 47.00 -69.19
CA TYR A 479 -20.27 45.74 -69.37
C TYR A 479 -19.51 44.53 -68.79
N THR A 480 -18.18 44.61 -68.64
CA THR A 480 -17.40 43.65 -67.81
C THR A 480 -17.79 43.73 -66.31
N GLY A 481 -18.33 44.87 -65.88
CA GLY A 481 -18.87 45.10 -64.55
C GLY A 481 -20.16 44.33 -64.25
N SER A 482 -20.98 44.00 -65.26
CA SER A 482 -22.20 43.19 -65.04
C SER A 482 -21.85 41.74 -64.70
N GLU A 483 -20.74 41.22 -65.24
CA GLU A 483 -20.20 39.91 -64.87
C GLU A 483 -19.60 39.94 -63.44
N THR A 484 -19.14 41.10 -62.98
CA THR A 484 -18.72 41.31 -61.60
C THR A 484 -19.92 41.37 -60.64
N ALA A 485 -21.05 41.91 -61.08
CA ALA A 485 -22.30 41.91 -60.32
C ALA A 485 -22.89 40.49 -60.17
N MET A 486 -22.78 39.66 -61.21
CA MET A 486 -23.16 38.24 -61.17
C MET A 486 -22.33 37.48 -60.12
N LYS A 487 -21.01 37.67 -60.10
CA LYS A 487 -20.11 37.09 -59.07
C LYS A 487 -20.46 37.54 -57.66
N LYS A 488 -20.83 38.81 -57.45
CA LYS A 488 -21.23 39.30 -56.12
C LYS A 488 -22.55 38.70 -55.62
N LEU A 489 -23.47 38.35 -56.52
CA LEU A 489 -24.72 37.68 -56.13
C LEU A 489 -24.45 36.22 -55.72
N GLU A 490 -23.58 35.53 -56.47
CA GLU A 490 -23.12 34.17 -56.15
C GLU A 490 -22.34 34.13 -54.82
N GLU A 491 -21.47 35.12 -54.56
CA GLU A 491 -20.80 35.33 -53.27
C GLU A 491 -21.80 35.58 -52.12
N ALA A 492 -22.88 36.34 -52.36
CA ALA A 492 -23.91 36.57 -51.35
C ALA A 492 -24.69 35.29 -51.01
N GLU A 493 -24.98 34.46 -52.01
CA GLU A 493 -25.60 33.14 -51.81
C GLU A 493 -24.65 32.19 -51.07
N GLU A 494 -23.35 32.18 -51.41
CA GLU A 494 -22.34 31.42 -50.67
C GLU A 494 -22.21 31.86 -49.21
N VAL A 495 -22.21 33.17 -48.93
CA VAL A 495 -22.17 33.71 -47.56
C VAL A 495 -23.44 33.30 -46.80
N THR A 496 -24.61 33.35 -47.44
CA THR A 496 -25.87 32.90 -46.84
C THR A 496 -25.83 31.41 -46.49
N ASN A 497 -25.28 30.58 -47.39
CA ASN A 497 -25.08 29.15 -47.15
C ASN A 497 -24.05 28.90 -46.02
N ARG A 498 -22.98 29.69 -45.96
CA ARG A 498 -21.98 29.65 -44.87
C ARG A 498 -22.62 29.99 -43.53
N VAL A 499 -23.42 31.04 -43.47
CA VAL A 499 -24.15 31.47 -42.26
C VAL A 499 -25.16 30.40 -41.83
N ALA A 500 -25.89 29.80 -42.76
CA ALA A 500 -26.80 28.70 -42.45
C ALA A 500 -26.08 27.46 -41.90
N ARG A 501 -24.91 27.12 -42.45
CA ARG A 501 -24.07 26.01 -41.93
C ARG A 501 -23.52 26.32 -40.54
N ILE A 502 -22.98 27.51 -40.32
CA ILE A 502 -22.51 27.95 -38.99
C ILE A 502 -23.67 27.96 -37.99
N GLY A 503 -24.87 28.38 -38.41
CA GLY A 503 -26.08 28.29 -37.59
C GLY A 503 -26.40 26.86 -37.15
N LYS A 504 -26.34 25.88 -38.06
CA LYS A 504 -26.55 24.45 -37.74
C LYS A 504 -25.45 23.87 -36.84
N GLU A 505 -24.20 24.25 -37.07
CA GLU A 505 -23.07 23.87 -36.21
C GLU A 505 -23.22 24.45 -34.80
N MET A 506 -23.66 25.71 -34.70
CA MET A 506 -23.91 26.38 -33.43
C MET A 506 -25.07 25.75 -32.66
N GLU A 507 -26.14 25.32 -33.34
CA GLU A 507 -27.23 24.56 -32.70
C GLU A 507 -26.75 23.18 -32.22
N SER A 508 -25.92 22.48 -33.02
CA SER A 508 -25.27 21.23 -32.58
C SER A 508 -24.40 21.44 -31.34
N ALA A 509 -23.64 22.54 -31.30
CA ALA A 509 -22.81 22.90 -30.16
C ALA A 509 -23.64 23.23 -28.91
N LYS A 510 -24.76 23.94 -29.04
CA LYS A 510 -25.70 24.17 -27.93
C LYS A 510 -26.31 22.88 -27.40
N LEU A 511 -26.67 21.96 -28.29
CA LEU A 511 -27.20 20.64 -27.91
C LEU A 511 -26.15 19.87 -27.11
N TRP A 512 -24.89 19.87 -27.59
CA TRP A 512 -23.76 19.24 -26.91
C TRP A 512 -23.46 19.87 -25.54
N VAL A 513 -23.49 21.20 -25.43
CA VAL A 513 -23.33 21.90 -24.14
C VAL A 513 -24.46 21.54 -23.17
N SER A 514 -25.69 21.42 -23.66
CA SER A 514 -26.84 21.03 -22.83
C SER A 514 -26.73 19.57 -22.35
N GLU A 515 -26.28 18.66 -23.21
CA GLU A 515 -25.98 17.28 -22.85
C GLU A 515 -24.86 17.20 -21.80
N LYS A 516 -23.74 17.91 -22.03
CA LYS A 516 -22.63 17.97 -21.08
C LYS A 516 -23.02 18.61 -19.76
N LYS A 517 -23.89 19.63 -19.78
CA LYS A 517 -24.46 20.19 -18.56
C LYS A 517 -25.26 19.15 -17.78
N SER A 518 -26.12 18.36 -18.45
CA SER A 518 -26.85 17.27 -17.80
C SER A 518 -25.92 16.18 -17.25
N GLU A 519 -24.86 15.83 -17.97
CA GLU A 519 -23.85 14.86 -17.50
C GLU A 519 -23.12 15.39 -16.26
N VAL A 520 -22.71 16.65 -16.26
CA VAL A 520 -22.09 17.32 -15.09
C VAL A 520 -23.06 17.33 -13.91
N GLU A 521 -24.33 17.70 -14.09
CA GLU A 521 -25.34 17.64 -13.02
C GLU A 521 -25.49 16.22 -12.45
N THR A 522 -25.47 15.17 -13.29
CA THR A 522 -25.50 13.78 -12.80
C THR A 522 -24.24 13.37 -12.05
N LEU A 523 -23.06 13.86 -12.46
CA LEU A 523 -21.80 13.59 -11.77
C LEU A 523 -21.74 14.34 -10.43
N THR A 524 -22.23 15.59 -10.38
CA THR A 524 -22.37 16.36 -9.14
C THR A 524 -23.27 15.63 -8.14
N ALA A 525 -24.43 15.13 -8.57
CA ALA A 525 -25.32 14.35 -7.70
C ALA A 525 -24.69 13.04 -7.20
N LYS A 526 -23.91 12.34 -8.04
CA LYS A 526 -23.16 11.14 -7.62
C LYS A 526 -22.06 11.48 -6.61
N LEU A 527 -21.37 12.60 -6.79
CA LEU A 527 -20.34 13.07 -5.87
C LEU A 527 -20.95 13.40 -4.50
N GLU A 528 -22.06 14.16 -4.47
CA GLU A 528 -22.79 14.46 -3.23
C GLU A 528 -23.26 13.18 -2.52
N CYS A 529 -23.76 12.19 -3.25
CA CYS A 529 -24.13 10.89 -2.68
C CYS A 529 -22.92 10.15 -2.08
N SER A 530 -21.77 10.19 -2.76
CA SER A 530 -20.53 9.58 -2.27
C SER A 530 -19.97 10.31 -1.04
N GLU A 531 -20.04 11.64 -1.00
CA GLU A 531 -19.65 12.46 0.16
C GLU A 531 -20.57 12.19 1.36
N ALA A 532 -21.88 12.05 1.15
CA ALA A 532 -22.82 11.62 2.19
C ALA A 532 -22.50 10.22 2.72
N GLN A 533 -22.06 9.30 1.86
CA GLN A 533 -21.60 7.98 2.29
C GLN A 533 -20.29 8.07 3.09
N GLU A 534 -19.34 8.91 2.68
CA GLU A 534 -18.07 9.11 3.38
C GLU A 534 -18.28 9.69 4.78
N THR A 535 -19.18 10.67 4.92
CA THR A 535 -19.53 11.25 6.23
C THR A 535 -20.15 10.20 7.17
N LEU A 536 -21.03 9.33 6.66
CA LEU A 536 -21.61 8.23 7.42
C LEU A 536 -20.56 7.17 7.82
N LEU A 537 -19.60 6.87 6.95
CA LEU A 537 -18.47 5.98 7.27
C LEU A 537 -17.54 6.61 8.31
N LYS A 538 -17.24 7.91 8.23
CA LYS A 538 -16.46 8.64 9.24
C LYS A 538 -17.15 8.63 10.61
N GLU A 539 -18.48 8.79 10.65
CA GLU A 539 -19.23 8.69 11.91
C GLU A 539 -19.17 7.26 12.50
N LYS A 540 -19.30 6.23 11.65
CA LYS A 540 -19.13 4.82 12.07
C LYS A 540 -17.72 4.53 12.57
N LEU A 541 -16.68 5.05 11.89
CA LEU A 541 -15.29 4.93 12.33
C LEU A 541 -15.09 5.59 13.69
N SER A 542 -15.61 6.80 13.90
CA SER A 542 -15.54 7.47 15.21
C SER A 542 -16.24 6.67 16.32
N LYS A 543 -17.37 6.01 16.02
CA LYS A 543 -18.05 5.11 16.97
C LYS A 543 -17.20 3.88 17.29
N LEU A 544 -16.54 3.27 16.30
CA LEU A 544 -15.65 2.13 16.51
C LEU A 544 -14.38 2.50 17.27
N GLU A 545 -13.80 3.66 16.99
CA GLU A 545 -12.64 4.19 17.72
C GLU A 545 -12.95 4.42 19.21
N LYS A 546 -14.12 4.97 19.52
CA LYS A 546 -14.58 5.12 20.92
C LYS A 546 -14.71 3.77 21.62
N LYS A 547 -15.32 2.77 20.97
CA LYS A 547 -15.43 1.40 21.51
C LYS A 547 -14.06 0.76 21.71
N LEU A 548 -13.13 0.94 20.77
CA LEU A 548 -11.77 0.42 20.88
C LEU A 548 -11.00 1.09 22.05
N ALA A 549 -11.21 2.38 22.27
CA ALA A 549 -10.64 3.09 23.42
C ALA A 549 -11.22 2.58 24.75
N GLU A 550 -12.55 2.38 24.82
CA GLU A 550 -13.22 1.79 25.98
C GLU A 550 -12.70 0.37 26.29
N GLU A 551 -12.66 -0.51 25.29
CA GLU A 551 -12.14 -1.87 25.42
C GLU A 551 -10.65 -1.88 25.81
N GLY A 552 -9.86 -0.96 25.25
CA GLY A 552 -8.47 -0.73 25.66
C GLY A 552 -8.35 -0.37 27.14
N THR A 553 -9.25 0.47 27.67
CA THR A 553 -9.25 0.83 29.10
C THR A 553 -9.66 -0.34 29.99
N GLU A 554 -10.61 -1.18 29.57
CA GLU A 554 -11.01 -2.39 30.28
C GLU A 554 -9.90 -3.43 30.30
N LYS A 555 -9.24 -3.65 29.16
CA LYS A 555 -8.09 -4.55 29.04
C LYS A 555 -6.94 -4.10 29.95
N LEU A 556 -6.73 -2.79 30.10
CA LEU A 556 -5.73 -2.25 31.02
C LEU A 556 -6.11 -2.42 32.49
N LYS A 557 -7.41 -2.34 32.83
CA LYS A 557 -7.92 -2.70 34.18
C LYS A 557 -7.73 -4.19 34.45
N LEU A 558 -8.07 -5.06 33.50
CA LEU A 558 -7.85 -6.51 33.58
C LEU A 558 -6.37 -6.87 33.71
N ALA A 559 -5.48 -6.22 32.94
CA ALA A 559 -4.04 -6.43 33.05
C ALA A 559 -3.49 -6.06 34.43
N LYS A 560 -3.99 -4.98 35.04
CA LYS A 560 -3.64 -4.60 36.43
C LYS A 560 -4.16 -5.60 37.47
N VAL A 561 -5.28 -6.26 37.22
CA VAL A 561 -5.80 -7.32 38.10
C VAL A 561 -4.99 -8.60 37.93
N LEU A 562 -4.65 -8.96 36.69
CA LEU A 562 -3.80 -10.11 36.37
C LEU A 562 -2.40 -9.97 36.99
N SER A 563 -1.78 -8.79 36.95
CA SER A 563 -0.48 -8.59 37.59
C SER A 563 -0.53 -8.77 39.11
N LYS A 564 -1.62 -8.35 39.78
CA LYS A 564 -1.84 -8.60 41.21
C LYS A 564 -2.01 -10.09 41.51
N PHE A 565 -2.75 -10.82 40.67
CA PHE A 565 -2.88 -12.27 40.82
C PHE A 565 -1.55 -12.98 40.58
N GLU A 566 -0.78 -12.55 39.58
CA GLU A 566 0.55 -13.10 39.30
C GLU A 566 1.51 -12.89 40.49
N THR A 567 1.54 -11.70 41.10
CA THR A 567 2.33 -11.47 42.32
C THR A 567 1.85 -12.31 43.49
N ARG A 568 0.52 -12.50 43.63
CA ARG A 568 -0.06 -13.32 44.71
C ARG A 568 0.26 -14.80 44.55
N ILE A 569 0.25 -15.30 43.31
CA ILE A 569 0.67 -16.67 42.98
C ILE A 569 2.15 -16.84 43.32
N LYS A 570 3.02 -15.91 42.95
CA LYS A 570 4.46 -15.94 43.32
C LYS A 570 4.68 -15.95 44.84
N GLU A 571 3.96 -15.12 45.59
CA GLU A 571 4.01 -15.12 47.07
C GLU A 571 3.58 -16.47 47.68
N LEU A 572 2.49 -17.05 47.16
CA LEU A 572 1.99 -18.34 47.63
C LEU A 572 2.95 -19.47 47.28
N GLU A 573 3.55 -19.44 46.09
CA GLU A 573 4.55 -20.42 45.66
C GLU A 573 5.79 -20.40 46.57
N VAL A 574 6.28 -19.21 46.94
CA VAL A 574 7.38 -19.07 47.92
C VAL A 574 6.99 -19.62 49.29
N LYS A 575 5.76 -19.36 49.77
CA LYS A 575 5.27 -19.91 51.04
C LYS A 575 5.14 -21.43 51.03
N VAL A 576 4.71 -22.01 49.92
CA VAL A 576 4.62 -23.48 49.77
C VAL A 576 6.02 -24.08 49.78
N LYS A 577 6.95 -23.55 48.99
CA LYS A 577 8.36 -23.99 49.00
C LYS A 577 9.01 -23.86 50.38
N GLY A 578 8.73 -22.79 51.11
CA GLY A 578 9.21 -22.62 52.50
C GLY A 578 8.67 -23.69 53.45
N ARG A 579 7.35 -23.98 53.39
CA ARG A 579 6.73 -25.05 54.20
C ARG A 579 7.24 -26.44 53.83
N GLU A 580 7.52 -26.71 52.56
CA GLU A 580 8.13 -27.97 52.12
C GLU A 580 9.51 -28.18 52.78
N VAL A 581 10.34 -27.13 52.83
CA VAL A 581 11.65 -27.17 53.49
C VAL A 581 11.50 -27.41 55.00
N GLU A 582 10.59 -26.71 55.67
CA GLU A 582 10.30 -26.93 57.11
C GLU A 582 9.78 -28.36 57.39
N LEU A 583 8.95 -28.91 56.50
CA LEU A 583 8.48 -30.29 56.62
C LEU A 583 9.60 -31.31 56.44
N LEU A 584 10.55 -31.04 55.55
CA LEU A 584 11.74 -31.87 55.37
C LEU A 584 12.64 -31.83 56.61
N SER A 585 12.90 -30.65 57.19
CA SER A 585 13.71 -30.51 58.40
C SER A 585 13.02 -31.16 59.61
N LEU A 586 11.71 -30.96 59.81
CA LEU A 586 10.93 -31.67 60.82
C LEU A 586 10.95 -33.18 60.60
N GLY A 587 10.95 -33.63 59.34
CA GLY A 587 11.10 -35.04 58.99
C GLY A 587 12.46 -35.60 59.40
N GLU A 588 13.54 -34.82 59.24
CA GLU A 588 14.89 -35.18 59.69
C GLU A 588 15.02 -35.17 61.22
N GLU A 589 14.49 -34.14 61.89
CA GLU A 589 14.46 -34.07 63.35
C GLU A 589 13.69 -35.25 63.95
N LYS A 590 12.53 -35.61 63.40
CA LYS A 590 11.80 -36.82 63.81
C LYS A 590 12.61 -38.09 63.59
N ARG A 591 13.29 -38.22 62.44
CA ARG A 591 14.17 -39.36 62.17
C ARG A 591 15.33 -39.43 63.17
N GLU A 592 15.92 -38.29 63.53
CA GLU A 592 17.00 -38.21 64.51
C GLU A 592 16.52 -38.52 65.93
N ALA A 593 15.38 -37.98 66.35
CA ALA A 593 14.76 -38.31 67.63
C ALA A 593 14.46 -39.82 67.74
N ILE A 594 13.99 -40.46 66.66
CA ILE A 594 13.81 -41.91 66.60
C ILE A 594 15.16 -42.63 66.74
N ARG A 595 16.22 -42.19 66.04
CA ARG A 595 17.57 -42.76 66.19
C ARG A 595 18.09 -42.67 67.63
N GLN A 596 17.96 -41.52 68.28
CA GLN A 596 18.37 -41.32 69.67
C GLN A 596 17.58 -42.21 70.63
N LEU A 597 16.27 -42.37 70.43
CA LEU A 597 15.44 -43.28 71.21
C LEU A 597 15.86 -44.74 71.00
N CYS A 598 16.15 -45.17 69.78
CA CYS A 598 16.66 -46.53 69.52
C CYS A 598 17.97 -46.79 70.26
N ILE A 599 18.94 -45.87 70.19
CA ILE A 599 20.22 -45.98 70.92
C ILE A 599 19.99 -46.08 72.43
N LEU A 600 19.05 -45.31 72.98
CA LEU A 600 18.72 -45.35 74.40
C LEU A 600 18.09 -46.69 74.80
N VAL A 601 17.19 -47.24 73.97
CA VAL A 601 16.60 -48.56 74.18
C VAL A 601 17.66 -49.64 74.15
N ASP A 602 18.55 -49.62 73.16
CA ASP A 602 19.65 -50.58 73.02
C ASP A 602 20.60 -50.50 74.23
N TYR A 603 20.96 -49.29 74.68
CA TYR A 603 21.74 -49.08 75.90
C TYR A 603 21.07 -49.67 77.14
N HIS A 604 19.76 -49.44 77.31
CA HIS A 604 19.01 -50.01 78.44
C HIS A 604 18.91 -51.54 78.35
N GLN A 605 18.74 -52.10 77.15
CA GLN A 605 18.75 -53.55 76.94
C GLN A 605 20.10 -54.16 77.28
N ASP A 606 21.20 -53.57 76.82
CA ASP A 606 22.56 -54.02 77.13
C ASP A 606 22.85 -53.96 78.62
N ARG A 607 22.48 -52.85 79.28
CA ARG A 607 22.65 -52.71 80.72
C ARG A 607 21.78 -53.69 81.51
N TYR A 608 20.53 -53.93 81.08
CA TYR A 608 19.68 -54.97 81.65
C TYR A 608 20.30 -56.36 81.48
N ASN A 609 20.83 -56.67 80.30
CA ASN A 609 21.52 -57.93 80.01
C ASN A 609 22.77 -58.11 80.88
N GLN A 610 23.56 -57.04 81.10
CA GLN A 610 24.70 -57.05 82.01
C GLN A 610 24.26 -57.26 83.46
N LEU A 611 23.24 -56.55 83.94
CA LEU A 611 22.71 -56.72 85.29
C LEU A 611 22.18 -58.14 85.52
N LYS A 612 21.44 -58.68 84.54
CA LYS A 612 20.95 -60.06 84.53
C LYS A 612 22.10 -61.07 84.61
N LYS A 613 23.19 -60.87 83.84
CA LYS A 613 24.42 -61.68 83.93
C LYS A 613 25.09 -61.59 85.30
N SER A 614 25.13 -60.40 85.90
CA SER A 614 25.72 -60.19 87.23
C SER A 614 24.91 -60.84 88.34
N ILE A 615 23.57 -60.80 88.27
CA ILE A 615 22.69 -61.50 89.22
C ILE A 615 22.92 -63.02 89.15
N LEU A 616 22.96 -63.58 87.94
CA LEU A 616 23.26 -65.01 87.74
C LEU A 616 24.63 -65.40 88.32
N LYS A 617 25.66 -64.57 88.15
CA LYS A 617 26.99 -64.79 88.75
C LYS A 617 27.02 -64.70 90.28
N VAL A 618 26.13 -63.92 90.90
CA VAL A 618 26.04 -63.82 92.37
C VAL A 618 25.28 -65.00 92.96
N ASP A 619 24.30 -65.55 92.24
CA ASP A 619 23.65 -66.81 92.62
C ASP A 619 24.64 -67.99 92.54
N ASP A 620 25.51 -68.02 91.54
CA ASP A 620 26.59 -69.01 91.41
C ASP A 620 27.68 -68.90 92.50
N LEU A 621 27.78 -67.75 93.20
CA LEU A 621 28.73 -67.54 94.31
C LEU A 621 28.12 -67.78 95.70
N LYS A 622 26.82 -68.10 95.80
CA LYS A 622 26.13 -68.44 97.06
C LYS A 622 25.80 -69.93 97.23
N THR A 623 26.30 -70.77 96.34
CA THR A 623 26.46 -72.22 96.51
C THR A 623 27.93 -72.55 96.56
#